data_AF-A0AAX2KBT8-F1
#
_entry.id   AF-A0AAX2KBT8-F1
#
_cell.length_a   1.000
_cell.length_b   1.000
_cell.length_c   1.000
_cell.angle_alpha   90.00
_cell.angle_beta   90.00
_cell.angle_gamma   90.00
#
_symmetry.space_group_name_H-M   'P 1'
#
loop_
_entity.id
_entity.type
_entity.pdbx_description
1 polymer ?
#
loop_
_entity_poly.entity_id
_entity_poly.type
_entity_poly.pdbx_seq_one_letter_code
_entity_poly.pdbx_strand_id
1 'polypeptide(L)'
;MFVSVNELVGLPGMPGTAQGVRYSIRKLASSEHFRRKRAGSKTIEYSIDCLPPVTQRALRERHVAQLMATAPQEITTQPPVKRERKQMLYSLLRHIAVRHNW
;
A
#
# COMPACT_ATOMS: atom_id res chain seq x y z
N MET A 1 -2.79 3.45 15.24
CA MET A 1 -3.27 3.38 13.84
C MET A 1 -2.08 3.16 12.91
N PHE A 2 -2.21 2.33 11.88
CA PHE A 2 -1.16 2.14 10.87
C PHE A 2 -1.63 2.66 9.52
N VAL A 3 -0.71 3.23 8.74
CA VAL A 3 -0.99 3.86 7.45
C VAL A 3 -0.03 3.39 6.38
N SER A 4 -0.51 3.28 5.14
CA SER A 4 0.30 2.95 3.99
C SER A 4 1.00 4.17 3.40
N VAL A 5 2.01 3.95 2.56
CA VAL A 5 2.71 5.01 1.83
C VAL A 5 1.73 5.89 1.03
N ASN A 6 0.74 5.29 0.39
CA ASN A 6 -0.18 6.01 -0.50
C ASN A 6 -1.08 6.99 0.27
N GLU A 7 -1.43 6.67 1.52
CA GLU A 7 -2.23 7.55 2.38
C GLU A 7 -1.45 8.79 2.84
N LEU A 8 -0.12 8.71 2.79
CA LEU A 8 0.79 9.78 3.22
C LEU A 8 1.22 10.73 2.10
N VAL A 9 1.05 10.32 0.84
CA VAL A 9 1.48 11.13 -0.31
C VAL A 9 0.75 12.47 -0.30
N GLY A 10 1.53 13.56 -0.34
CA GLY A 10 1.01 14.92 -0.38
C GLY A 10 0.31 15.39 0.90
N LEU A 11 0.41 14.64 2.01
CA LEU A 11 -0.01 15.16 3.30
C LEU A 11 0.91 16.30 3.76
N PRO A 12 0.40 17.23 4.59
CA PRO A 12 1.24 18.19 5.28
C PRO A 12 2.41 17.50 6.00
N GLY A 13 3.64 17.96 5.74
CA GLY A 13 4.86 17.34 6.27
C GLY A 13 5.35 16.09 5.53
N MET A 14 4.71 15.70 4.43
CA MET A 14 5.10 14.54 3.60
C MET A 14 5.38 14.95 2.15
N PRO A 15 6.29 14.26 1.45
CA PRO A 15 6.52 14.49 0.03
C PRO A 15 5.29 14.20 -0.84
N GLY A 16 5.19 14.90 -1.97
CA GLY A 16 4.11 14.71 -2.96
C GLY A 16 4.23 13.45 -3.81
N THR A 17 5.26 12.61 -3.61
CA THR A 17 5.45 11.37 -4.38
C THR A 17 5.63 10.17 -3.46
N ALA A 18 5.15 9.00 -3.90
CA ALA A 18 5.27 7.75 -3.13
C ALA A 18 6.75 7.37 -2.85
N GLN A 19 7.65 7.65 -3.80
CA GLN A 19 9.08 7.41 -3.62
C GLN A 19 9.69 8.34 -2.55
N GLY A 20 9.35 9.63 -2.59
CA GLY A 20 9.78 10.59 -1.57
C GLY A 20 9.28 10.23 -0.18
N VAL A 21 8.03 9.79 -0.06
CA VAL A 21 7.46 9.31 1.20
C VAL A 21 8.24 8.09 1.71
N ARG A 22 8.49 7.08 0.87
CA ARG A 22 9.28 5.88 1.28
C ARG A 22 10.67 6.25 1.77
N TYR A 23 11.33 7.22 1.14
CA TYR A 23 12.64 7.70 1.56
C TYR A 23 12.57 8.40 2.92
N SER A 24 11.60 9.29 3.10
CA SER A 24 11.44 10.10 4.32
C SER A 24 11.03 9.23 5.51
N ILE A 25 10.05 8.35 5.33
CA ILE A 25 9.53 7.48 6.39
C ILE A 25 10.55 6.45 6.85
N ARG A 26 11.48 6.05 5.98
CA ARG A 26 12.59 5.16 6.36
C ARG A 26 13.44 5.78 7.47
N LYS A 27 13.60 7.11 7.46
CA LYS A 27 14.34 7.84 8.49
C LYS A 27 13.54 7.95 9.80
N LEU A 28 12.24 8.18 9.69
CA LEU A 28 11.33 8.36 10.82
C LEU A 28 11.00 7.07 11.56
N ALA A 29 10.69 6.00 10.83
CA ALA A 29 10.33 4.70 11.39
C ALA A 29 11.59 3.87 11.63
N SER A 30 12.49 4.31 12.52
CA SER A 30 13.83 3.73 12.68
C SER A 30 13.83 2.32 13.28
N SER A 31 12.82 2.00 14.10
CA SER A 31 12.63 0.67 14.70
C SER A 31 11.54 -0.14 14.02
N GLU A 32 11.67 -1.47 14.06
CA GLU A 32 10.71 -2.39 13.46
C GLU A 32 9.31 -2.30 14.10
N HIS A 33 9.20 -1.85 15.36
CA HIS A 33 7.92 -1.59 16.03
C HIS A 33 7.02 -0.57 15.30
N PHE A 34 7.61 0.33 14.50
CA PHE A 34 6.87 1.31 13.73
C PHE A 34 6.44 0.79 12.36
N ARG A 35 6.77 -0.45 12.01
CA ARG A 35 6.53 -1.02 10.69
C ARG A 35 5.81 -2.35 10.83
N ARG A 36 4.87 -2.61 9.93
CA ARG A 36 4.28 -3.94 9.81
C ARG A 36 3.98 -4.25 8.37
N LYS A 37 4.06 -5.53 8.02
CA LYS A 37 3.58 -6.02 6.73
C LYS A 37 2.10 -6.30 6.83
N ARG A 38 1.30 -5.81 5.88
CA ARG A 38 -0.11 -6.16 5.78
C ARG A 38 -0.26 -7.64 5.44
N ALA A 39 -1.06 -8.38 6.20
CA ALA A 39 -1.32 -9.79 5.95
C ALA A 39 -1.84 -10.00 4.51
N GLY A 40 -1.31 -11.02 3.82
CA GLY A 40 -1.69 -11.33 2.44
C GLY A 40 -1.21 -10.33 1.37
N SER A 41 -0.41 -9.31 1.74
CA SER A 41 0.10 -8.30 0.79
C SER A 41 1.60 -8.05 0.97
N LYS A 42 2.22 -7.47 -0.07
CA LYS A 42 3.57 -6.89 0.00
C LYS A 42 3.57 -5.45 0.54
N THR A 43 2.41 -4.91 0.90
CA THR A 43 2.29 -3.56 1.46
C THR A 43 2.88 -3.52 2.87
N ILE A 44 3.79 -2.56 3.08
CA ILE A 44 4.28 -2.19 4.40
C ILE A 44 3.47 -0.98 4.86
N GLU A 45 3.02 -1.03 6.11
CA GLU A 45 2.35 0.04 6.81
C GLU A 45 3.23 0.55 7.96
N TYR A 46 3.05 1.81 8.30
CA TYR A 46 3.82 2.52 9.30
C TYR A 46 2.90 3.02 10.42
N SER A 47 3.37 2.96 11.67
CA SER A 47 2.61 3.52 12.79
C SER A 47 2.47 5.03 12.61
N ILE A 48 1.31 5.58 12.98
CA ILE A 48 1.09 7.03 13.00
C ILE A 48 2.05 7.74 13.97
N ASP A 49 2.50 7.05 15.02
CA ASP A 49 3.26 7.66 16.12
C ASP A 49 4.69 8.08 15.72
N CYS A 50 5.24 7.50 14.65
CA CYS A 50 6.55 7.89 14.13
C CYS A 50 6.48 9.06 13.13
N LEU A 51 5.28 9.55 12.79
CA LEU A 51 5.11 10.61 11.80
C LEU A 51 5.21 12.00 12.46
N PRO A 52 5.53 13.06 11.69
CA PRO A 52 5.53 14.42 12.20
C PRO A 52 4.15 14.81 12.77
N PRO A 53 4.08 15.62 13.84
CA PRO A 53 2.82 15.99 14.47
C PRO A 53 1.78 16.57 13.49
N VAL A 54 2.25 17.35 12.52
CA VAL A 54 1.41 17.96 11.47
C VAL A 54 0.73 16.90 10.61
N THR A 55 1.46 15.83 10.26
CA THR A 55 0.95 14.71 9.47
C THR A 55 -0.01 13.87 10.30
N GLN A 56 0.30 13.63 11.58
CA GLN A 56 -0.59 12.89 12.48
C GLN A 56 -1.94 13.59 12.64
N ARG A 57 -1.92 14.91 12.79
CA ARG A 57 -3.13 15.74 12.89
C ARG A 57 -3.98 15.62 11.63
N ALA A 58 -3.37 15.78 10.45
CA ALA A 58 -4.08 15.65 9.17
C ALA A 58 -4.72 14.25 8.98
N LEU A 59 -4.02 13.19 9.42
CA LEU A 59 -4.58 11.82 9.40
C LEU A 59 -5.77 11.66 10.33
N ARG A 60 -5.68 12.19 11.56
CA ARG A 60 -6.79 12.15 12.53
C ARG A 60 -8.00 12.95 12.05
N GLU A 61 -7.78 14.15 11.52
CA GLU A 61 -8.83 14.99 10.92
C GLU A 61 -9.54 14.25 9.78
N ARG A 62 -8.79 13.63 8.86
CA ARG A 62 -9.37 12.81 7.79
C ARG A 62 -10.17 11.62 8.33
N HIS A 63 -9.68 10.94 9.36
CA HIS A 63 -10.37 9.79 9.95
C HIS A 63 -11.67 10.22 10.64
N VAL A 64 -11.65 11.30 11.43
CA VAL A 64 -12.86 11.86 12.04
C VAL A 64 -13.86 12.27 10.98
N ALA A 65 -13.43 12.97 9.91
CA ALA A 65 -14.32 13.36 8.81
C ALA A 65 -14.97 12.14 8.14
N GLN A 66 -14.24 11.04 7.95
CA GLN A 66 -14.80 9.79 7.41
C GLN A 66 -15.85 9.17 8.34
N LEU A 67 -15.60 9.17 9.66
CA LEU A 67 -16.56 8.67 10.64
C LEU A 67 -17.83 9.52 10.67
N MET A 68 -17.70 10.85 10.56
CA MET A 68 -18.86 11.76 10.53
C MET A 68 -19.65 11.69 9.22
N ALA A 69 -18.97 11.43 8.09
CA ALA A 69 -19.62 11.30 6.78
C ALA A 69 -20.39 9.98 6.61
N THR A 70 -20.14 9.00 7.49
CA THR A 70 -20.71 7.66 7.39
C THR A 70 -21.77 7.48 8.47
N ALA A 71 -23.07 7.58 8.13
CA ALA A 71 -24.15 6.99 8.95
C ALA A 71 -23.88 5.48 9.14
N PRO A 72 -24.35 4.80 10.20
CA PRO A 72 -23.78 3.53 10.67
C PRO A 72 -23.60 2.51 9.55
N GLN A 73 -22.36 2.27 9.14
CA GLN A 73 -22.06 1.24 8.16
C GLN A 73 -21.65 -0.04 8.85
N GLU A 74 -22.54 -1.03 8.69
CA GLU A 74 -22.33 -2.43 8.95
C GLU A 74 -20.96 -2.86 8.40
N ILE A 75 -20.13 -3.42 9.29
CA ILE A 75 -18.76 -3.84 9.03
C ILE A 75 -18.81 -5.04 8.07
N THR A 76 -18.94 -4.79 6.77
CA THR A 76 -18.81 -5.84 5.76
C THR A 76 -17.34 -6.13 5.55
N THR A 77 -16.85 -7.20 6.18
CA THR A 77 -15.55 -7.81 5.89
C THR A 77 -15.52 -8.28 4.44
N GLN A 78 -15.09 -7.42 3.50
CA GLN A 78 -14.90 -7.86 2.12
C GLN A 78 -13.75 -8.89 2.06
N PRO A 79 -13.99 -10.11 1.55
CA PRO A 79 -12.93 -11.09 1.35
C PRO A 79 -11.93 -10.60 0.28
N PRO A 80 -10.67 -11.07 0.30
CA PRO A 80 -9.65 -10.59 -0.62
C PRO A 80 -10.05 -10.94 -2.06
N VAL A 81 -10.28 -9.90 -2.88
CA VAL A 81 -10.48 -10.03 -4.32
C VAL A 81 -9.22 -10.68 -4.92
N LYS A 82 -9.32 -11.96 -5.29
CA LYS A 82 -8.31 -12.65 -6.11
C LYS A 82 -8.20 -11.89 -7.43
N ARG A 83 -7.15 -11.10 -7.59
CA ARG A 83 -6.76 -10.58 -8.90
C ARG A 83 -6.18 -11.76 -9.69
N GLU A 84 -6.99 -12.38 -10.55
CA GLU A 84 -6.51 -13.31 -11.56
C GLU A 84 -5.48 -12.59 -12.44
N ARG A 85 -4.22 -12.98 -12.29
CA ARG A 85 -3.19 -12.62 -13.26
C ARG A 85 -3.46 -13.47 -14.50
N LYS A 86 -3.94 -12.86 -15.57
CA LYS A 86 -3.87 -13.45 -16.93
C LYS A 86 -2.43 -13.87 -17.17
N GLN A 87 -2.20 -15.17 -17.11
CA GLN A 87 -0.96 -15.80 -17.51
C GLN A 87 -0.80 -15.51 -19.00
N MET A 88 0.12 -14.61 -19.37
CA MET A 88 0.70 -14.60 -20.71
C MET A 88 1.49 -15.91 -20.84
N LEU A 89 0.77 -17.00 -21.08
CA LEU A 89 1.31 -18.34 -21.27
C LEU A 89 1.90 -18.38 -22.70
N TYR A 90 3.21 -18.20 -22.77
CA TYR A 90 4.09 -18.68 -23.84
C TYR A 90 3.76 -18.25 -25.27
N SER A 91 4.17 -17.02 -25.63
CA SER A 91 4.56 -16.68 -27.01
C SER A 91 5.91 -17.31 -27.42
N LEU A 92 6.48 -18.21 -26.60
CA LEU A 92 7.72 -18.93 -26.86
C LEU A 92 7.49 -20.41 -27.25
N LEU A 93 6.36 -20.70 -27.89
CA LEU A 93 6.09 -21.98 -28.56
C LEU A 93 5.64 -21.76 -30.02
N ARG A 94 6.26 -20.78 -30.70
CA ARG A 94 6.12 -20.59 -32.16
C ARG A 94 7.44 -20.64 -32.92
N HIS A 95 8.53 -21.16 -32.34
CA HIS A 95 9.84 -21.15 -33.02
C HIS A 95 10.68 -22.44 -32.96
N ILE A 96 10.18 -23.59 -32.45
CA ILE A 96 10.94 -24.86 -32.51
C ILE A 96 10.02 -26.06 -32.78
N ALA A 97 9.36 -26.06 -33.93
CA ALA A 97 8.81 -27.28 -34.53
C ALA A 97 8.76 -27.11 -36.07
N VAL A 98 9.86 -26.66 -36.64
CA VAL A 98 10.15 -26.79 -38.07
C VAL A 98 11.61 -27.23 -38.15
N ARG A 99 11.85 -28.36 -38.86
CA ARG A 99 13.15 -28.99 -39.20
C ARG A 99 13.84 -29.76 -38.06
N HIS A 100 14.36 -30.98 -38.21
CA HIS A 100 14.71 -31.88 -39.33
C HIS A 100 14.74 -33.32 -38.75
N ASN A 101 14.34 -34.41 -39.43
CA ASN A 101 14.98 -35.09 -40.57
C ASN A 101 16.38 -35.68 -40.22
N TRP A 102 16.43 -37.01 -40.21
CA TRP A 102 17.57 -37.95 -40.00
C TRP A 102 18.16 -38.05 -38.59
#